data_AF-O05624-F1
#
_entry.id   AF-O05624-F1
#
_cell.length_a   1.000
_cell.length_b   1.000
_cell.length_c   1.000
_cell.angle_alpha   90.00
_cell.angle_beta   90.00
_cell.angle_gamma   90.00
#
_symmetry.space_group_name_H-M   'P 1'
#
loop_
_entity.id
_entity.type
_entity.pdbx_description
1 polymer ?
#
loop_
_entity_poly.entity_id
_entity_poly.type
_entity_poly.pdbx_seq_one_letter_code
_entity_poly.pdbx_strand_id
1 'polypeptide(L)'
;PGIGPEHAYLKDSGRGEYRAVTDDAAMQALRLLSRTEGIIPAIESAHALAGAIEVGKELGPDGLIVVNLSGRGDKDMDTAARYFGLYDTDAEVAADAGADDTAEIEGDAK
;
A
#
# COMPACT_ATOMS: atom_id res chain seq x y z
N PRO A 1 16.50 -0.32 3.42
CA PRO A 1 16.06 -0.92 2.14
C PRO A 1 17.23 -1.11 1.18
N GLY A 2 17.37 -2.31 0.60
CA GLY A 2 18.32 -2.59 -0.47
C GLY A 2 17.66 -2.39 -1.84
N ILE A 3 18.46 -2.11 -2.87
CA ILE A 3 18.00 -2.02 -4.27
C ILE A 3 18.93 -2.87 -5.14
N GLY A 4 18.40 -3.47 -6.21
CA GLY A 4 19.21 -4.28 -7.13
C GLY A 4 20.38 -3.49 -7.73
N PRO A 5 21.55 -4.12 -7.96
CA PRO A 5 22.76 -3.41 -8.41
C PRO A 5 22.58 -2.70 -9.76
N GLU A 6 21.75 -3.25 -10.64
CA GLU A 6 21.44 -2.60 -11.93
C GLU A 6 20.68 -1.29 -11.75
N HIS A 7 19.74 -1.21 -10.79
CA HIS A 7 19.05 0.03 -10.47
C HIS A 7 19.98 1.09 -9.88
N ALA A 8 20.90 0.68 -9.00
CA ALA A 8 21.94 1.58 -8.46
C ALA A 8 22.81 2.15 -9.59
N TYR A 9 23.24 1.30 -10.53
CA TYR A 9 23.97 1.75 -11.72
C TYR A 9 23.17 2.73 -12.60
N LEU A 10 21.87 2.46 -12.84
CA LEU A 10 21.02 3.37 -13.62
C LEU A 10 20.85 4.74 -12.94
N LYS A 11 20.79 4.77 -11.60
CA LYS A 11 20.79 6.02 -10.83
C LYS A 11 22.09 6.78 -11.00
N ASP A 12 23.22 6.11 -10.79
CA ASP A 12 24.53 6.75 -10.78
C ASP A 12 24.95 7.23 -12.18
N SER A 13 24.50 6.55 -13.23
CA SER A 13 24.68 6.99 -14.62
C SER A 13 23.71 8.08 -15.08
N GLY A 14 22.75 8.48 -14.25
CA GLY A 14 21.71 9.47 -14.59
C GLY A 14 20.64 8.98 -15.57
N ARG A 15 20.60 7.66 -15.85
CA ARG A 15 19.60 7.06 -16.75
C ARG A 15 18.28 6.72 -16.05
N GLY A 16 18.27 6.64 -14.72
CA GLY A 16 17.07 6.39 -13.92
C GLY A 16 16.95 7.41 -12.79
N GLU A 17 15.76 7.97 -12.63
CA GLU A 17 15.41 8.81 -11.49
C GLU A 17 14.62 7.98 -10.48
N TYR A 18 14.95 8.14 -9.19
CA TYR A 18 14.33 7.39 -8.10
C TYR A 18 13.74 8.37 -7.10
N ARG A 19 12.42 8.39 -7.00
CA ARG A 19 11.66 9.28 -6.11
C ARG A 19 11.07 8.48 -4.96
N ALA A 20 11.09 9.05 -3.77
CA ALA A 20 10.42 8.47 -2.62
C ALA A 20 8.93 8.85 -2.64
N VAL A 21 8.09 7.90 -2.22
CA VAL A 21 6.64 8.08 -2.07
C VAL A 21 6.29 7.62 -0.66
N THR A 22 5.42 8.37 0.02
CA THR A 22 4.94 8.01 1.36
C THR A 22 3.79 7.01 1.26
N ASP A 23 3.60 6.22 2.32
CA ASP A 23 2.49 5.27 2.41
C ASP A 23 1.14 5.98 2.20
N ASP A 24 0.95 7.15 2.81
CA ASP A 24 -0.27 7.95 2.65
C ASP A 24 -0.54 8.30 1.18
N ALA A 25 0.48 8.77 0.45
CA ALA A 25 0.33 9.11 -0.96
C ALA A 25 0.00 7.87 -1.81
N ALA A 26 0.62 6.73 -1.52
CA ALA A 26 0.30 5.46 -2.16
C ALA A 26 -1.15 5.04 -1.88
N MET A 27 -1.61 5.14 -0.63
CA MET A 27 -2.99 4.82 -0.26
C MET A 27 -3.99 5.73 -0.98
N GLN A 28 -3.75 7.04 -1.04
CA GLN A 28 -4.63 7.94 -1.80
C GLN A 28 -4.66 7.60 -3.30
N ALA A 29 -3.53 7.23 -3.90
CA ALA A 29 -3.47 6.80 -5.30
C ALA A 29 -4.22 5.46 -5.53
N LEU A 30 -4.12 4.52 -4.61
CA LEU A 30 -4.90 3.26 -4.61
C LEU A 30 -6.40 3.57 -4.64
N ARG A 31 -6.86 4.41 -3.71
CA ARG A 31 -8.27 4.81 -3.62
C ARG A 31 -8.73 5.54 -4.88
N LEU A 32 -7.89 6.40 -5.45
CA LEU A 32 -8.21 7.13 -6.67
C LEU A 32 -8.44 6.15 -7.84
N LEU A 33 -7.47 5.28 -8.14
CA LEU A 33 -7.59 4.31 -9.23
C LEU A 33 -8.81 3.39 -9.05
N SER A 34 -9.04 2.95 -7.81
CA SER A 34 -10.16 2.05 -7.50
C SER A 34 -11.50 2.73 -7.74
N ARG A 35 -11.62 4.03 -7.46
CA ARG A 35 -12.86 4.79 -7.63
C ARG A 35 -13.09 5.28 -9.05
N THR A 36 -12.04 5.55 -9.83
CA THR A 36 -12.18 6.10 -11.18
C THR A 36 -12.21 5.00 -12.24
N GLU A 37 -11.34 3.99 -12.11
CA GLU A 37 -11.15 2.95 -13.14
C GLU A 37 -11.69 1.58 -12.72
N GLY A 38 -12.12 1.41 -11.46
CA GLY A 38 -12.57 0.11 -10.95
C GLY A 38 -11.45 -0.93 -10.82
N ILE A 39 -10.19 -0.49 -10.82
CA ILE A 39 -9.02 -1.36 -10.66
C ILE A 39 -8.49 -1.18 -9.24
N ILE A 40 -8.40 -2.28 -8.49
CA ILE A 40 -7.80 -2.29 -7.16
C ILE A 40 -6.33 -2.72 -7.30
N PRO A 41 -5.36 -1.78 -7.23
CA PRO A 41 -3.95 -2.10 -7.40
C PRO A 41 -3.34 -2.68 -6.12
N ALA A 42 -2.23 -3.41 -6.27
CA ALA A 42 -1.38 -3.71 -5.12
C ALA A 42 -0.86 -2.39 -4.49
N ILE A 43 -0.64 -2.36 -3.17
CA ILE A 43 -0.11 -1.16 -2.49
C ILE A 43 1.26 -0.77 -3.07
N GLU A 44 2.10 -1.74 -3.44
CA GLU A 44 3.38 -1.48 -4.08
C GLU A 44 3.21 -0.83 -5.46
N SER A 45 2.19 -1.22 -6.25
CA SER A 45 1.87 -0.57 -7.51
C SER A 45 1.31 0.85 -7.30
N ALA A 46 0.58 1.07 -6.20
CA ALA A 46 0.02 2.38 -5.87
C ALA A 46 1.11 3.43 -5.57
N HIS A 47 2.29 3.02 -5.12
CA HIS A 47 3.45 3.91 -5.01
C HIS A 47 3.86 4.49 -6.36
N ALA A 48 3.88 3.66 -7.41
CA ALA A 48 4.20 4.12 -8.77
C ALA A 48 3.12 5.07 -9.31
N LEU A 49 1.84 4.82 -9.00
CA LEU A 49 0.73 5.69 -9.39
C LEU A 49 0.80 7.06 -8.71
N ALA A 50 1.11 7.10 -7.41
CA ALA A 50 1.31 8.36 -6.70
C ALA A 50 2.44 9.18 -7.33
N GLY A 51 3.57 8.55 -7.66
CA GLY A 51 4.65 9.20 -8.39
C GLY A 51 4.25 9.67 -9.79
N ALA A 52 3.48 8.85 -10.52
CA ALA A 52 3.01 9.18 -11.86
C ALA A 52 2.07 10.40 -11.88
N ILE A 53 1.25 10.61 -10.85
CA ILE A 53 0.40 11.79 -10.72
C ILE A 53 1.25 13.07 -10.64
N GLU A 54 2.34 13.05 -9.88
CA GLU A 54 3.25 14.19 -9.78
C GLU A 54 4.03 14.41 -11.09
N VAL A 55 4.57 13.34 -11.68
CA VAL A 55 5.24 13.42 -13.00
C VAL A 55 4.29 13.92 -14.08
N GLY A 56 3.01 13.54 -14.05
CA GLY A 56 1.99 14.03 -14.97
C GLY A 56 1.80 15.55 -14.88
N LYS A 57 1.82 16.11 -13.67
CA LYS A 57 1.77 17.56 -13.46
C LYS A 57 3.01 18.26 -14.02
N GLU A 58 4.19 17.64 -13.87
CA GLU A 58 5.47 18.17 -14.39
C GLU A 58 5.50 18.17 -15.94
N LEU A 59 5.01 17.11 -16.57
CA LEU A 59 4.96 16.99 -18.03
C LEU A 59 3.87 17.87 -18.67
N GLY A 60 2.81 18.20 -17.92
CA GLY A 60 1.70 19.00 -18.40
C GLY A 60 0.61 18.18 -19.12
N PRO A 61 -0.40 18.86 -19.70
CA PRO A 61 -1.63 18.22 -20.16
C PRO A 61 -1.45 17.22 -21.32
N ASP A 62 -0.39 17.37 -22.12
CA ASP A 62 -0.08 16.48 -23.24
C ASP A 62 0.93 15.38 -22.86
N GLY A 63 1.29 15.28 -21.57
CA GLY A 63 2.22 14.28 -21.06
C GLY A 63 1.68 12.86 -21.22
N LEU A 64 2.49 11.98 -21.83
CA LEU A 64 2.18 10.56 -21.94
C LEU A 64 3.06 9.76 -20.97
N ILE A 65 2.43 9.04 -20.04
CA ILE A 65 3.12 8.22 -19.04
C ILE A 65 2.67 6.77 -19.16
N VAL A 66 3.64 5.85 -19.19
CA VAL A 66 3.39 4.42 -19.02
C VAL A 66 3.73 4.04 -17.59
N VAL A 67 2.76 3.45 -16.89
CA VAL A 67 2.93 2.97 -15.52
C VAL A 67 2.89 1.44 -15.51
N ASN A 68 3.87 0.81 -14.88
CA ASN A 68 3.82 -0.62 -14.62
C ASN A 68 2.90 -0.91 -13.41
N LEU A 69 1.70 -1.44 -13.67
CA LEU A 69 0.80 -1.91 -12.64
C LEU A 69 1.16 -3.34 -12.25
N SER A 70 2.20 -3.45 -11.41
CA SER A 70 2.90 -4.70 -11.14
C SER A 70 2.05 -5.82 -10.50
N GLY A 71 0.93 -5.48 -9.85
CA GLY A 71 0.06 -6.47 -9.23
C GLY A 71 -1.33 -5.94 -8.88
N ARG A 72 -2.22 -6.89 -8.55
CA ARG A 72 -3.58 -6.64 -8.06
C ARG A 72 -3.62 -6.59 -6.53
N GLY A 73 -4.59 -5.87 -5.98
CA GLY A 73 -4.67 -5.54 -4.56
C GLY A 73 -5.34 -6.57 -3.65
N ASP A 74 -5.67 -7.79 -4.10
CA ASP A 74 -6.39 -8.77 -3.26
C ASP A 74 -5.70 -9.05 -1.93
N LYS A 75 -4.36 -9.16 -1.93
CA LYS A 75 -3.56 -9.40 -0.72
C LYS A 75 -3.55 -8.21 0.25
N ASP A 76 -3.89 -7.02 -0.24
CA ASP A 76 -3.77 -5.75 0.47
C ASP A 76 -5.12 -5.23 0.97
N MET A 77 -6.22 -5.93 0.67
CA MET A 77 -7.58 -5.47 0.97
C MET A 77 -7.82 -5.23 2.45
N ASP A 78 -7.29 -6.09 3.33
CA ASP A 78 -7.42 -5.94 4.77
C ASP A 78 -6.70 -4.68 5.29
N THR A 79 -5.46 -4.46 4.83
CA THR A 79 -4.69 -3.24 5.11
C THR A 79 -5.42 -2.00 4.64
N ALA A 80 -5.93 -2.02 3.39
CA ALA A 80 -6.66 -0.89 2.83
C ALA A 80 -7.98 -0.63 3.57
N ALA A 81 -8.72 -1.68 3.92
CA ALA A 81 -9.98 -1.57 4.67
C ALA A 81 -9.77 -0.93 6.04
N ARG A 82 -8.76 -1.36 6.81
CA ARG A 82 -8.41 -0.70 8.08
C ARG A 82 -7.99 0.75 7.88
N TYR A 83 -7.09 0.99 6.93
CA TYR A 83 -6.57 2.34 6.68
C TYR A 83 -7.67 3.34 6.31
N PHE A 84 -8.68 2.93 5.55
CA PHE A 84 -9.81 3.78 5.17
C PHE A 84 -11.02 3.69 6.11
N GLY A 85 -10.94 2.93 7.20
CA GLY A 85 -12.05 2.76 8.15
C GLY A 85 -13.29 2.14 7.51
N LEU A 86 -13.10 1.09 6.68
CA LEU A 86 -14.18 0.39 5.98
C LEU A 86 -14.77 -0.79 6.76
N TYR A 87 -14.17 -1.14 7.91
CA TYR A 87 -14.76 -2.11 8.83
C TYR A 87 -15.79 -1.41 9.74
N ASP A 88 -16.89 -2.11 10.02
CA ASP A 88 -17.86 -1.64 11.00
C ASP A 88 -17.22 -1.68 12.40
N THR A 89 -17.34 -0.60 13.18
CA THR A 89 -16.75 -0.45 14.52
C THR A 89 -17.20 -1.52 15.53
N ASP A 90 -18.32 -2.21 15.26
CA ASP A 90 -18.82 -3.31 16.10
C ASP A 90 -18.04 -4.63 15.89
N ALA A 91 -17.28 -4.75 14.79
CA ALA A 91 -16.48 -5.94 14.48
C ALA A 91 -15.09 -5.93 15.15
N GLU A 92 -14.59 -4.77 15.57
CA GLU A 92 -13.26 -4.63 16.20
C GLU A 92 -13.19 -5.29 17.58
N VAL A 93 -14.28 -5.29 18.35
CA VAL A 93 -14.35 -5.91 19.69
C VAL A 93 -14.25 -7.44 19.63
N ALA A 94 -14.71 -8.06 18.54
CA ALA A 94 -14.74 -9.51 18.43
C ALA A 94 -13.37 -10.13 18.05
N ALA A 95 -12.50 -9.37 17.37
CA ALA A 95 -11.20 -9.87 16.91
C ALA A 95 -10.09 -9.72 17.96
N ASP A 96 -10.16 -8.69 18.82
CA ASP A 96 -9.16 -8.44 19.88
C ASP A 96 -9.43 -9.27 21.15
N ALA A 97 -10.69 -9.62 21.43
CA ALA A 97 -11.08 -10.42 22.60
C ALA A 97 -10.64 -11.90 22.54
N GLY A 98 -10.01 -12.35 21.46
CA GLY A 98 -9.59 -13.75 21.26
C GLY A 98 -8.14 -14.07 21.63
N ALA A 99 -7.36 -13.10 22.13
CA ALA A 99 -5.92 -13.25 22.29
C ALA A 99 -5.38 -13.31 23.74
N ASP A 100 -6.22 -13.19 24.78
CA ASP A 100 -5.73 -13.08 26.17
C ASP A 100 -6.54 -13.86 27.22
N ASP A 101 -6.77 -15.16 27.01
CA ASP A 101 -7.30 -16.03 28.09
C ASP A 101 -6.69 -17.44 28.08
N THR A 102 -5.40 -17.53 28.37
CA THR A 102 -4.80 -18.77 28.90
C THR A 102 -3.71 -18.46 29.93
N ALA A 103 -4.09 -17.96 31.10
CA ALA A 103 -3.30 -18.10 32.31
C ALA A 103 -4.16 -17.84 33.55
N GLU A 104 -4.78 -18.90 34.09
CA GLU A 104 -4.84 -19.23 35.51
C GLU A 104 -5.92 -20.30 35.73
N ILE A 105 -5.50 -21.55 35.92
CA ILE A 105 -6.30 -22.52 36.66
C ILE A 105 -5.42 -23.01 37.81
N GLU A 106 -5.65 -22.42 38.98
CA GLU A 106 -5.28 -23.00 40.26
C GLU A 106 -5.92 -24.40 40.40
N GLY A 107 -5.12 -25.35 40.85
CA GLY A 107 -5.55 -26.72 41.14
C GLY A 107 -4.85 -27.23 42.38
N ASP A 108 -5.26 -26.75 43.55
CA ASP A 108 -5.01 -27.39 44.84
C ASP A 108 -6.09 -28.46 45.06
N ALA A 109 -5.70 -29.75 45.07
CA ALA A 109 -6.43 -30.83 45.75
C ALA A 109 -5.63 -32.15 45.75
N LYS A 110 -5.05 -32.43 46.93
CA LYS A 110 -4.47 -33.69 47.45
C LYS A 110 -3.07 -34.13 47.05
#